data_AF-A0A373NZL7-F1
#
_entry.id   AF-A0A373NZL7-F1
#
_cell.length_a   1.000
_cell.length_b   1.000
_cell.length_c   1.000
_cell.angle_alpha   90.00
_cell.angle_beta   90.00
_cell.angle_gamma   90.00
#
_symmetry.space_group_name_H-M   'P 1'
#
loop_
_entity.id
_entity.type
_entity.pdbx_description
1 polymer ?
#
loop_
_entity_poly.entity_id
_entity_poly.type
_entity_poly.pdbx_seq_one_letter_code
_entity_poly.pdbx_strand_id
1 'polypeptide(L)'
;MEKNIENMDFSGNRKKKEECFEMETKNKNKKTVIMLAVIGIAIVCICVIGVFAKKAYDRHQEELRLQAIETKNSEIDGEYQRFEKEEDRNKKLEALKQEMESAEKYKKTEGAYKECSVHYEKIIAQMKDSFVSEYDDTIKAIVDKIGDDVEKVDDKEALKNATSEFTAFKDILKNDFENYNTVEQDSFDKYNSTIDDYVTKYNDRVTAIEKAEEEARKKAEEEAKKKAEEEAKKKAEEEAAAKAAQEEAERKAAEEAAEQSSGSSSSGSSYYDDSNDYSYSGGSSSSDYSGGSSYDSSSGNDYNGGSSSSGGSYYGSSDNINFWQEDSNGNRTEGSYNPSTGDSWDSNGNYEGNVNDWLWD
;
A
#
# COMPACT_ATOMS: atom_id res chain seq x y z
N MET A 1 -26.33 -116.48 -98.55
CA MET A 1 -25.63 -115.18 -98.41
C MET A 1 -26.72 -114.13 -98.56
N GLU A 2 -27.09 -113.25 -97.63
CA GLU A 2 -26.51 -112.68 -96.41
C GLU A 2 -27.70 -112.14 -95.57
N LYS A 3 -27.79 -112.52 -94.30
CA LYS A 3 -27.64 -111.67 -93.09
C LYS A 3 -28.71 -110.58 -92.84
N ASN A 4 -29.56 -110.90 -91.85
CA ASN A 4 -30.08 -110.00 -90.82
C ASN A 4 -29.05 -108.94 -90.39
N ILE A 5 -29.47 -107.67 -90.26
CA ILE A 5 -29.16 -106.80 -89.11
C ILE A 5 -30.34 -105.84 -88.91
N GLU A 6 -31.07 -106.04 -87.82
CA GLU A 6 -32.01 -105.06 -87.28
C GLU A 6 -31.25 -103.79 -86.89
N ASN A 7 -31.64 -102.64 -87.45
CA ASN A 7 -31.19 -101.34 -86.99
C ASN A 7 -31.85 -101.02 -85.64
N MET A 8 -31.22 -101.44 -84.54
CA MET A 8 -31.56 -100.93 -83.21
C MET A 8 -31.10 -99.47 -83.08
N ASP A 9 -32.07 -98.58 -82.89
CA ASP A 9 -31.90 -97.14 -82.68
C ASP A 9 -31.11 -96.86 -81.38
N PHE A 10 -29.82 -96.59 -81.54
CA PHE A 10 -28.88 -96.18 -80.47
C PHE A 10 -28.83 -94.65 -80.27
N SER A 11 -29.80 -93.88 -80.77
CA SER A 11 -29.82 -92.41 -80.63
C SER A 11 -30.40 -91.95 -79.27
N GLY A 12 -31.34 -92.70 -78.69
CA GLY A 12 -32.00 -92.34 -77.43
C GLY A 12 -31.09 -92.41 -76.19
N ASN A 13 -30.10 -93.31 -76.18
CA ASN A 13 -29.21 -93.49 -75.02
C ASN A 13 -28.00 -92.52 -74.98
N ARG A 14 -27.63 -91.90 -76.12
CA ARG A 14 -26.59 -90.85 -76.14
C ARG A 14 -27.14 -89.49 -75.74
N LYS A 15 -28.32 -89.10 -76.26
CA LYS A 15 -29.00 -87.86 -75.85
C LYS A 15 -29.33 -87.82 -74.36
N LYS A 16 -29.82 -88.92 -73.78
CA LYS A 16 -30.09 -89.00 -72.34
C LYS A 16 -28.85 -88.84 -71.45
N LYS A 17 -27.67 -89.27 -71.91
CA LYS A 17 -26.41 -89.11 -71.15
C LYS A 17 -25.88 -87.67 -71.22
N GLU A 18 -25.99 -87.02 -72.37
CA GLU A 18 -25.60 -85.61 -72.55
C GLU A 18 -26.56 -84.68 -71.78
N GLU A 19 -27.87 -84.89 -71.86
CA GLU A 19 -28.87 -84.13 -71.09
C GLU A 19 -28.71 -84.33 -69.58
N CYS A 20 -28.36 -85.54 -69.12
CA CYS A 20 -28.12 -85.80 -67.71
C CYS A 20 -26.85 -85.09 -67.21
N PHE A 21 -25.77 -85.06 -67.99
CA PHE A 21 -24.51 -84.37 -67.64
C PHE A 21 -24.66 -82.84 -67.68
N GLU A 22 -25.43 -82.32 -68.63
CA GLU A 22 -25.73 -80.87 -68.74
C GLU A 22 -26.69 -80.40 -67.64
N MET A 23 -27.65 -81.23 -67.22
CA MET A 23 -28.49 -80.96 -66.05
C MET A 23 -27.68 -81.00 -64.75
N GLU A 24 -26.73 -81.93 -64.61
CA GLU A 24 -25.90 -82.05 -63.40
C GLU A 24 -24.92 -80.88 -63.25
N THR A 25 -24.32 -80.40 -64.33
CA THR A 25 -23.45 -79.22 -64.36
C THR A 25 -24.22 -77.91 -64.13
N LYS A 26 -25.40 -77.73 -64.76
CA LYS A 26 -26.30 -76.60 -64.46
C LYS A 26 -26.78 -76.59 -63.01
N ASN A 27 -27.04 -77.76 -62.42
CA ASN A 27 -27.48 -77.86 -61.01
C ASN A 27 -26.33 -77.59 -60.02
N LYS A 28 -25.10 -78.04 -60.33
CA LYS A 28 -23.89 -77.68 -59.57
C LYS A 28 -23.66 -76.17 -59.59
N ASN A 29 -23.72 -75.53 -60.76
CA ASN A 29 -23.54 -74.07 -60.89
C ASN A 29 -24.65 -73.26 -60.18
N LYS A 30 -25.93 -73.70 -60.25
CA LYS A 30 -27.02 -73.09 -59.49
C LYS A 30 -26.81 -73.20 -57.98
N LYS A 31 -26.36 -74.36 -57.47
CA LYS A 31 -26.04 -74.53 -56.06
C LYS A 31 -24.88 -73.63 -55.61
N THR A 32 -23.82 -73.50 -56.42
CA THR A 32 -22.70 -72.60 -56.14
C THR A 32 -23.13 -71.13 -56.12
N VAL A 33 -23.97 -70.70 -57.06
CA VAL A 33 -24.51 -69.32 -57.09
C VAL A 33 -25.42 -69.03 -55.90
N ILE A 34 -26.31 -69.97 -55.53
CA ILE A 34 -27.16 -69.83 -54.34
C ILE A 34 -26.31 -69.80 -53.07
N MET A 35 -25.28 -70.65 -52.96
CA MET A 35 -24.36 -70.65 -51.82
C MET A 35 -23.61 -69.31 -51.68
N LEU A 36 -23.11 -68.74 -52.78
CA LEU A 36 -22.45 -67.42 -52.78
C LEU A 36 -23.42 -66.29 -52.43
N ALA A 37 -24.67 -66.34 -52.89
CA ALA A 37 -25.68 -65.35 -52.53
C ALA A 37 -26.04 -65.41 -51.04
N VAL A 38 -26.14 -66.60 -50.45
CA VAL A 38 -26.40 -66.78 -49.01
C VAL A 38 -25.22 -66.27 -48.18
N ILE A 39 -23.98 -66.53 -48.60
CA ILE A 39 -22.77 -66.00 -47.93
C ILE A 39 -22.73 -64.47 -48.04
N GLY A 40 -23.05 -63.90 -49.21
CA GLY A 40 -23.13 -62.46 -49.41
C GLY A 40 -24.17 -61.78 -48.50
N ILE A 41 -25.37 -62.36 -48.38
CA ILE A 41 -26.42 -61.86 -47.48
C ILE A 41 -25.97 -61.97 -46.01
N ALA A 42 -25.33 -63.08 -45.62
CA ALA A 42 -24.82 -63.25 -44.26
C ALA A 42 -23.77 -62.19 -43.89
N ILE A 43 -22.85 -61.86 -44.80
CA ILE A 43 -21.85 -60.80 -44.59
C ILE A 43 -22.52 -59.43 -44.42
N VAL A 44 -23.50 -59.09 -45.26
CA VAL A 44 -24.25 -57.84 -45.15
C VAL A 44 -25.00 -57.76 -43.82
N CYS A 45 -25.64 -58.84 -43.38
CA CYS A 45 -26.32 -58.90 -42.08
C CYS A 45 -25.34 -58.67 -40.91
N ILE A 46 -24.14 -59.27 -40.94
CA ILE A 46 -23.10 -59.08 -39.91
C ILE A 46 -22.61 -57.62 -39.91
N CYS A 47 -22.37 -57.03 -41.08
CA CYS A 47 -21.97 -55.63 -41.19
C CYS A 47 -23.03 -54.67 -40.63
N VAL A 48 -24.32 -54.90 -40.94
CA VAL A 48 -25.42 -54.07 -40.43
C VAL A 48 -25.52 -54.17 -38.90
N ILE A 49 -25.46 -55.38 -38.33
CA ILE A 49 -25.47 -55.59 -36.88
C ILE A 49 -24.26 -54.92 -36.21
N GLY A 50 -23.07 -55.02 -36.82
CA GLY A 50 -21.85 -54.37 -36.34
C GLY A 50 -21.95 -52.85 -36.27
N VAL A 51 -22.59 -52.21 -37.25
CA VAL A 51 -22.84 -50.74 -37.24
C VAL A 51 -23.78 -50.34 -36.11
N PHE A 52 -24.87 -51.09 -35.89
CA PHE A 52 -25.80 -50.82 -34.77
C PHE A 52 -25.14 -51.03 -33.40
N ALA A 53 -24.33 -52.09 -33.24
CA ALA A 53 -23.59 -52.35 -32.02
C ALA A 53 -22.56 -51.25 -31.73
N LYS A 54 -21.81 -50.79 -32.75
CA LYS A 54 -20.87 -49.66 -32.61
C LYS A 54 -21.59 -48.38 -32.18
N LYS A 55 -22.71 -48.02 -32.83
CA LYS A 55 -23.50 -46.83 -32.45
C LYS A 55 -24.09 -46.90 -31.04
N ALA A 56 -24.38 -48.10 -30.53
CA ALA A 56 -24.82 -48.28 -29.14
C ALA A 56 -23.65 -48.16 -28.15
N TYR A 57 -22.50 -48.75 -28.48
CA TYR A 57 -21.27 -48.64 -27.70
C TYR A 57 -20.78 -47.19 -27.59
N ASP A 58 -20.74 -46.46 -28.71
CA ASP A 58 -20.31 -45.07 -28.76
C ASP A 58 -21.22 -44.18 -27.88
N ARG A 59 -22.54 -44.40 -27.90
CA ARG A 59 -23.50 -43.70 -27.02
C ARG A 59 -23.27 -44.01 -25.54
N HIS A 60 -23.06 -45.27 -25.18
CA HIS A 60 -22.80 -45.65 -23.79
C HIS A 60 -21.47 -45.07 -23.28
N GLN A 61 -20.45 -44.97 -24.14
CA GLN A 61 -19.19 -44.30 -23.80
C GLN A 61 -19.40 -42.80 -23.60
N GLU A 62 -20.23 -42.16 -24.42
CA GLU A 62 -20.60 -40.75 -24.28
C GLU A 62 -21.37 -40.50 -22.98
N GLU A 63 -22.32 -41.37 -22.61
CA GLU A 63 -23.05 -41.30 -21.33
C GLU A 63 -22.11 -41.43 -20.12
N LEU A 64 -21.18 -42.40 -20.15
CA LEU A 64 -20.16 -42.55 -19.08
C LEU A 64 -19.26 -41.32 -18.98
N ARG A 65 -18.86 -40.75 -20.12
CA ARG A 65 -18.09 -39.50 -20.16
C ARG A 65 -18.87 -38.35 -19.54
N LEU A 66 -20.13 -38.16 -19.92
CA LEU A 66 -20.98 -37.10 -19.37
C LEU A 66 -21.20 -37.29 -17.86
N GLN A 67 -21.44 -38.51 -17.41
CA GLN A 67 -21.58 -38.82 -15.99
C GLN A 67 -20.30 -38.50 -15.20
N ALA A 68 -19.13 -38.82 -15.76
CA ALA A 68 -17.85 -38.47 -15.14
C ALA A 68 -17.64 -36.96 -15.05
N ILE A 69 -18.02 -36.21 -16.10
CA ILE A 69 -17.98 -34.74 -16.11
C ILE A 69 -18.94 -34.17 -15.07
N GLU A 70 -20.19 -34.63 -15.04
CA GLU A 70 -21.20 -34.16 -14.09
C GLU A 70 -20.79 -34.43 -12.64
N THR A 71 -20.27 -35.64 -12.36
CA THR A 71 -19.78 -36.00 -11.04
C THR A 71 -18.64 -35.07 -10.61
N LYS A 72 -17.67 -34.83 -11.50
CA LYS A 72 -16.54 -33.94 -11.20
C LYS A 72 -16.98 -32.49 -11.02
N ASN A 73 -17.87 -31.99 -11.87
CA ASN A 73 -18.39 -30.63 -11.73
C ASN A 73 -19.18 -30.47 -10.42
N SER A 74 -19.93 -31.49 -9.99
CA SER A 74 -20.61 -31.48 -8.70
C SER A 74 -19.64 -31.49 -7.51
N GLU A 75 -18.48 -32.13 -7.62
CA GLU A 75 -17.43 -32.06 -6.59
C GLU A 75 -16.87 -30.63 -6.50
N ILE A 76 -16.55 -30.01 -7.63
CA ILE A 76 -16.06 -28.62 -7.73
C ILE A 76 -17.09 -27.65 -7.13
N ASP A 77 -18.37 -27.79 -7.50
CA ASP A 77 -19.47 -26.99 -6.95
C ASP A 77 -19.59 -27.18 -5.43
N GLY A 78 -19.34 -28.39 -4.94
CA GLY A 78 -19.34 -28.71 -3.52
C GLY A 78 -18.26 -27.97 -2.74
N GLU A 79 -17.05 -27.86 -3.29
CA GLU A 79 -15.97 -27.08 -2.68
C GLU A 79 -16.26 -25.58 -2.71
N TYR A 80 -16.82 -25.06 -3.81
CA TYR A 80 -17.28 -23.67 -3.86
C TYR A 80 -18.34 -23.35 -2.80
N GLN A 81 -19.32 -24.24 -2.61
CA GLN A 81 -20.34 -24.05 -1.57
C GLN A 81 -19.77 -24.06 -0.15
N ARG A 82 -18.68 -24.79 0.09
CA ARG A 82 -17.96 -24.75 1.38
C ARG A 82 -17.21 -23.44 1.54
N PHE A 83 -16.54 -23.00 0.47
CA PHE A 83 -15.88 -21.70 0.43
C PHE A 83 -16.85 -20.55 0.72
N GLU A 84 -18.02 -20.54 0.09
CA GLU A 84 -19.02 -19.49 0.27
C GLU A 84 -19.52 -19.40 1.72
N LYS A 85 -19.70 -20.55 2.38
CA LYS A 85 -20.15 -20.66 3.77
C LYS A 85 -19.05 -20.43 4.81
N GLU A 86 -17.78 -20.45 4.40
CA GLU A 86 -16.68 -20.20 5.32
C GLU A 86 -16.67 -18.73 5.73
N GLU A 87 -16.56 -18.46 7.03
CA GLU A 87 -16.55 -17.09 7.56
C GLU A 87 -15.12 -16.58 7.76
N ASP A 88 -14.16 -17.49 7.98
CA ASP A 88 -12.77 -17.15 8.15
C ASP A 88 -12.09 -16.81 6.82
N ARG A 89 -11.69 -15.54 6.66
CA ARG A 89 -11.03 -15.03 5.45
C ARG A 89 -9.75 -15.77 5.11
N ASN A 90 -8.92 -16.14 6.10
CA ASN A 90 -7.68 -16.85 5.84
C ASN A 90 -7.96 -18.26 5.33
N LYS A 91 -8.98 -18.93 5.88
CA LYS A 91 -9.41 -20.23 5.34
C LYS A 91 -9.98 -20.11 3.93
N LYS A 92 -10.69 -19.02 3.60
CA LYS A 92 -11.11 -18.74 2.22
C LYS A 92 -9.90 -18.60 1.29
N LEU A 93 -8.87 -17.86 1.68
CA LEU A 93 -7.64 -17.71 0.88
C LEU A 93 -6.96 -19.06 0.63
N GLU A 94 -6.83 -19.88 1.66
CA GLU A 94 -6.28 -21.25 1.53
C GLU A 94 -7.16 -22.14 0.63
N ALA A 95 -8.49 -22.04 0.75
CA ALA A 95 -9.41 -22.80 -0.11
C ALA A 95 -9.30 -22.38 -1.59
N LEU A 96 -9.19 -21.07 -1.88
CA LEU A 96 -8.94 -20.59 -3.25
C LEU A 96 -7.64 -21.17 -3.81
N LYS A 97 -6.56 -21.14 -3.03
CA LYS A 97 -5.27 -21.70 -3.43
C LYS A 97 -5.35 -23.20 -3.69
N GLN A 98 -5.99 -23.95 -2.81
CA GLN A 98 -6.19 -25.39 -2.98
C GLN A 98 -7.02 -25.73 -4.23
N GLU A 99 -8.04 -24.93 -4.53
CA GLU A 99 -8.87 -25.10 -5.73
C GLU A 99 -8.05 -24.84 -7.01
N MET A 100 -7.22 -23.78 -7.01
CA MET A 100 -6.30 -23.50 -8.11
C MET A 100 -5.27 -24.63 -8.32
N GLU A 101 -4.70 -25.17 -7.25
CA GLU A 101 -3.80 -26.33 -7.31
C GLU A 101 -4.51 -27.58 -7.84
N SER A 102 -5.76 -27.80 -7.42
CA SER A 102 -6.60 -28.91 -7.88
C SER A 102 -6.92 -28.80 -9.36
N ALA A 103 -7.27 -27.60 -9.86
CA ALA A 103 -7.49 -27.33 -11.27
C ALA A 103 -6.24 -27.60 -12.11
N GLU A 104 -5.07 -27.13 -11.65
CA GLU A 104 -3.77 -27.36 -12.30
C GLU A 104 -3.41 -28.86 -12.36
N LYS A 105 -3.64 -29.59 -11.27
CA LYS A 105 -3.43 -31.03 -11.20
C LYS A 105 -4.39 -31.78 -12.12
N TYR A 106 -5.67 -31.40 -12.14
CA TYR A 106 -6.67 -32.00 -12.99
C TYR A 106 -6.33 -31.82 -14.47
N LYS A 107 -5.93 -30.61 -14.88
CA LYS A 107 -5.50 -30.29 -16.25
C LYS A 107 -4.33 -31.14 -16.74
N LYS A 108 -3.45 -31.59 -15.84
CA LYS A 108 -2.29 -32.47 -16.13
C LYS A 108 -2.65 -33.96 -16.14
N THR A 109 -3.86 -34.33 -15.73
CA THR A 109 -4.29 -35.73 -15.63
C THR A 109 -4.60 -36.29 -17.02
N GLU A 110 -4.11 -37.49 -17.32
CA GLU A 110 -4.41 -38.17 -18.58
C GLU A 110 -5.92 -38.47 -18.66
N GLY A 111 -6.54 -38.11 -19.79
CA GLY A 111 -7.99 -38.24 -19.96
C GLY A 111 -8.82 -37.14 -19.30
N ALA A 112 -8.21 -36.04 -18.82
CA ALA A 112 -8.93 -34.89 -18.29
C ALA A 112 -9.92 -34.32 -19.31
N TYR A 113 -11.16 -34.12 -18.87
CA TYR A 113 -12.21 -33.51 -19.69
C TYR A 113 -12.09 -31.99 -19.70
N LYS A 114 -12.03 -31.40 -20.89
CA LYS A 114 -11.96 -29.94 -21.08
C LYS A 114 -13.11 -29.22 -20.40
N GLU A 115 -14.30 -29.82 -20.40
CA GLU A 115 -15.50 -29.27 -19.76
C GLU A 115 -15.31 -29.07 -18.25
N CYS A 116 -14.66 -29.99 -17.55
CA CYS A 116 -14.35 -29.83 -16.13
C CYS A 116 -13.28 -28.75 -15.90
N SER A 117 -12.28 -28.64 -16.79
CA SER A 117 -11.28 -27.56 -16.68
C SER A 117 -11.91 -26.17 -16.82
N VAL A 118 -12.85 -26.02 -17.76
CA VAL A 118 -13.62 -24.76 -17.91
C VAL A 118 -14.48 -24.50 -16.67
N HIS A 119 -15.04 -25.54 -16.05
CA HIS A 119 -15.82 -25.40 -14.83
C HIS A 119 -14.96 -24.99 -13.63
N TYR A 120 -13.75 -25.56 -13.48
CA TYR A 120 -12.75 -25.08 -12.52
C TYR A 120 -12.42 -23.60 -12.73
N GLU A 121 -12.10 -23.19 -13.96
CA GLU A 121 -11.79 -21.78 -14.28
C GLU A 121 -12.93 -20.84 -13.86
N LYS A 122 -14.17 -21.24 -14.14
CA LYS A 122 -15.37 -20.49 -13.73
C LYS A 122 -15.49 -20.39 -12.21
N ILE A 123 -15.34 -21.50 -11.49
CA ILE A 123 -15.51 -21.53 -10.04
C ILE A 123 -14.40 -20.76 -9.33
N ILE A 124 -13.15 -20.89 -9.79
CA ILE A 124 -12.02 -20.09 -9.30
C ILE A 124 -12.29 -18.61 -9.53
N ALA A 125 -12.81 -18.21 -10.69
CA ALA A 125 -13.20 -16.81 -10.92
C ALA A 125 -14.27 -16.33 -9.92
N GLN A 126 -15.29 -17.15 -9.66
CA GLN A 126 -16.32 -16.81 -8.66
C GLN A 126 -15.76 -16.72 -7.23
N MET A 127 -14.75 -17.53 -6.88
CA MET A 127 -14.05 -17.41 -5.60
C MET A 127 -13.24 -16.10 -5.53
N LYS A 128 -12.52 -15.76 -6.60
CA LYS A 128 -11.78 -14.48 -6.71
C LYS A 128 -12.70 -13.26 -6.60
N ASP A 129 -13.86 -13.31 -7.24
CA ASP A 129 -14.85 -12.22 -7.20
C ASP A 129 -15.30 -11.87 -5.78
N SER A 130 -15.31 -12.84 -4.85
CA SER A 130 -15.63 -12.56 -3.45
C SER A 130 -14.59 -11.66 -2.78
N PHE A 131 -13.29 -11.85 -3.06
CA PHE A 131 -12.21 -10.99 -2.57
C PHE A 131 -12.20 -9.63 -3.27
N VAL A 132 -12.49 -9.61 -4.58
CA VAL A 132 -12.65 -8.34 -5.33
C VAL A 132 -13.72 -7.46 -4.67
N SER A 133 -14.87 -8.04 -4.31
CA SER A 133 -15.91 -7.32 -3.58
C SER A 133 -15.42 -6.79 -2.23
N GLU A 134 -14.67 -7.60 -1.47
CA GLU A 134 -14.07 -7.16 -0.19
C GLU A 134 -13.10 -5.99 -0.38
N TYR A 135 -12.30 -6.00 -1.45
CA TYR A 135 -11.37 -4.92 -1.76
C TYR A 135 -12.08 -3.62 -2.12
N ASP A 136 -13.09 -3.70 -3.00
CA ASP A 136 -13.92 -2.56 -3.37
C ASP A 136 -14.63 -1.96 -2.15
N ASP A 137 -15.20 -2.81 -1.29
CA ASP A 137 -15.88 -2.38 -0.07
C ASP A 137 -14.91 -1.74 0.93
N THR A 138 -13.68 -2.26 1.05
CA THR A 138 -12.67 -1.70 1.95
C THR A 138 -12.23 -0.31 1.49
N ILE A 139 -11.92 -0.15 0.19
CA ILE A 139 -11.57 1.16 -0.38
C ILE A 139 -12.72 2.14 -0.16
N LYS A 140 -13.94 1.72 -0.50
CA LYS A 140 -15.13 2.54 -0.32
C LYS A 140 -15.34 2.95 1.14
N ALA A 141 -15.19 2.03 2.09
CA ALA A 141 -15.34 2.33 3.51
C ALA A 141 -14.33 3.37 4.00
N ILE A 142 -13.08 3.31 3.52
CA ILE A 142 -12.05 4.32 3.87
C ILE A 142 -12.41 5.68 3.25
N VAL A 143 -12.86 5.70 1.99
CA VAL A 143 -13.30 6.94 1.32
C VAL A 143 -14.52 7.55 1.99
N ASP A 144 -15.53 6.76 2.32
CA ASP A 144 -16.79 7.20 2.94
C ASP A 144 -16.56 7.85 4.31
N LYS A 145 -15.52 7.45 5.07
CA LYS A 145 -15.14 8.09 6.34
C LYS A 145 -14.69 9.54 6.17
N ILE A 146 -14.08 9.87 5.03
CA ILE A 146 -13.58 11.21 4.72
C ILE A 146 -14.63 12.03 3.96
N GLY A 147 -15.36 11.37 3.06
CA GLY A 147 -16.34 11.97 2.17
C GLY A 147 -15.75 12.33 0.80
N ASP A 148 -16.64 12.58 -0.16
CA ASP A 148 -16.29 12.77 -1.57
C ASP A 148 -15.40 14.02 -1.81
N ASP A 149 -15.63 15.07 -1.02
CA ASP A 149 -15.00 16.38 -1.18
C ASP A 149 -13.91 16.62 -0.14
N VAL A 150 -12.80 15.90 -0.34
CA VAL A 150 -11.59 15.97 0.50
C VAL A 150 -11.07 17.40 0.68
N GLU A 151 -11.26 18.28 -0.30
CA GLU A 151 -10.80 19.67 -0.21
C GLU A 151 -11.52 20.45 0.89
N LYS A 152 -12.74 20.04 1.27
CA LYS A 152 -13.52 20.64 2.36
C LYS A 152 -13.29 19.99 3.72
N VAL A 153 -12.50 18.92 3.78
CA VAL A 153 -12.19 18.23 5.02
C VAL A 153 -11.09 19.00 5.74
N ASP A 154 -11.39 19.47 6.96
CA ASP A 154 -10.42 20.14 7.85
C ASP A 154 -9.95 19.21 8.98
N ASP A 155 -10.53 18.01 9.10
CA ASP A 155 -10.14 17.01 10.09
C ASP A 155 -8.83 16.31 9.66
N LYS A 156 -7.73 16.88 10.14
CA LYS A 156 -6.37 16.39 9.89
C LYS A 156 -6.12 14.99 10.45
N GLU A 157 -6.72 14.64 11.59
CA GLU A 157 -6.53 13.33 12.21
C GLU A 157 -7.25 12.25 11.40
N ALA A 158 -8.48 12.52 10.95
CA ALA A 158 -9.21 11.62 10.06
C ALA A 158 -8.42 11.34 8.77
N LEU A 159 -7.86 12.38 8.14
CA LEU A 159 -7.05 12.23 6.93
C LEU A 159 -5.78 11.39 7.16
N LYS A 160 -5.03 11.65 8.25
CA LYS A 160 -3.84 10.86 8.62
C LYS A 160 -4.20 9.40 8.89
N ASN A 161 -5.29 9.15 9.62
CA ASN A 161 -5.78 7.81 9.91
C ASN A 161 -6.19 7.07 8.62
N ALA A 162 -6.89 7.73 7.69
CA ALA A 162 -7.27 7.11 6.43
C ALA A 162 -6.06 6.80 5.54
N THR A 163 -5.02 7.64 5.53
CA THR A 163 -3.73 7.33 4.88
C THR A 163 -3.08 6.07 5.48
N SER A 164 -3.08 5.92 6.81
CA SER A 164 -2.57 4.72 7.46
C SER A 164 -3.40 3.48 7.15
N GLU A 165 -4.73 3.58 7.15
CA GLU A 165 -5.63 2.49 6.75
C GLU A 165 -5.39 2.05 5.30
N PHE A 166 -5.24 3.00 4.37
CA PHE A 166 -4.90 2.70 2.98
C PHE A 166 -3.54 2.01 2.84
N THR A 167 -2.54 2.44 3.61
CA THR A 167 -1.20 1.83 3.59
C THR A 167 -1.26 0.39 4.09
N ALA A 168 -1.94 0.14 5.20
CA ALA A 168 -2.14 -1.21 5.74
C ALA A 168 -2.95 -2.08 4.77
N PHE A 169 -3.98 -1.53 4.14
CA PHE A 169 -4.76 -2.24 3.13
C PHE A 169 -3.94 -2.59 1.89
N LYS A 170 -3.04 -1.70 1.45
CA LYS A 170 -2.11 -1.95 0.35
C LYS A 170 -1.22 -3.16 0.62
N ASP A 171 -0.74 -3.29 1.85
CA ASP A 171 0.07 -4.45 2.27
C ASP A 171 -0.73 -5.75 2.26
N ILE A 172 -2.00 -5.72 2.71
CA ILE A 172 -2.92 -6.87 2.64
C ILE A 172 -3.15 -7.27 1.18
N LEU A 173 -3.55 -6.32 0.34
CA LEU A 173 -3.79 -6.55 -1.09
C LEU A 173 -2.57 -7.16 -1.77
N LYS A 174 -1.37 -6.65 -1.47
CA LYS A 174 -0.11 -7.19 -1.99
C LYS A 174 0.13 -8.62 -1.54
N ASN A 175 -0.04 -8.91 -0.25
CA ASN A 175 0.13 -10.26 0.27
C ASN A 175 -0.85 -11.25 -0.40
N ASP A 176 -2.12 -10.85 -0.52
CA ASP A 176 -3.16 -11.67 -1.11
C ASP A 176 -2.91 -11.93 -2.60
N PHE A 177 -2.39 -10.92 -3.31
CA PHE A 177 -1.99 -11.06 -4.71
C PHE A 177 -0.80 -12.02 -4.87
N GLU A 178 0.28 -11.78 -4.14
CA GLU A 178 1.54 -12.53 -4.29
C GLU A 178 1.41 -14.01 -3.83
N ASN A 179 0.65 -14.27 -2.77
CA ASN A 179 0.57 -15.60 -2.16
C ASN A 179 -0.63 -16.43 -2.61
N TYR A 180 -1.72 -15.78 -3.03
CA TYR A 180 -3.00 -16.43 -3.32
C TYR A 180 -3.58 -16.10 -4.69
N ASN A 181 -3.00 -15.15 -5.43
CA ASN A 181 -3.46 -14.75 -6.77
C ASN A 181 -4.96 -14.42 -6.77
N THR A 182 -5.40 -13.64 -5.78
CA THR A 182 -6.83 -13.28 -5.59
C THR A 182 -7.38 -12.39 -6.71
N VAL A 183 -6.51 -11.68 -7.44
CA VAL A 183 -6.85 -10.80 -8.58
C VAL A 183 -5.83 -10.96 -9.70
N GLU A 184 -6.20 -10.55 -10.91
CA GLU A 184 -5.26 -10.46 -12.03
C GLU A 184 -4.31 -9.27 -11.89
N GLN A 185 -3.14 -9.34 -12.54
CA GLN A 185 -2.10 -8.31 -12.49
C GLN A 185 -2.64 -6.91 -12.83
N ASP A 186 -3.38 -6.77 -13.94
CA ASP A 186 -3.92 -5.47 -14.36
C ASP A 186 -4.89 -4.88 -13.32
N SER A 187 -5.65 -5.74 -12.63
CA SER A 187 -6.57 -5.31 -11.57
C SER A 187 -5.81 -4.92 -10.30
N PHE A 188 -4.78 -5.68 -9.94
CA PHE A 188 -3.88 -5.35 -8.82
C PHE A 188 -3.20 -3.99 -9.03
N ASP A 189 -2.66 -3.75 -10.23
CA ASP A 189 -2.01 -2.48 -10.57
C ASP A 189 -3.00 -1.31 -10.51
N LYS A 190 -4.24 -1.51 -10.97
CA LYS A 190 -5.32 -0.52 -10.86
C LYS A 190 -5.65 -0.19 -9.40
N TYR A 191 -5.75 -1.20 -8.53
CA TYR A 191 -6.00 -0.97 -7.10
C TYR A 191 -4.84 -0.21 -6.45
N ASN A 192 -3.59 -0.61 -6.70
CA ASN A 192 -2.43 0.10 -6.16
C ASN A 192 -2.40 1.57 -6.59
N SER A 193 -2.63 1.85 -7.87
CA SER A 193 -2.70 3.23 -8.37
C SER A 193 -3.82 4.01 -7.69
N THR A 194 -5.00 3.40 -7.53
CA THR A 194 -6.15 4.05 -6.89
C THR A 194 -5.85 4.39 -5.42
N ILE A 195 -5.24 3.45 -4.69
CA ILE A 195 -4.84 3.65 -3.29
C ILE A 195 -3.78 4.76 -3.19
N ASP A 196 -2.78 4.73 -4.07
CA ASP A 196 -1.72 5.75 -4.11
C ASP A 196 -2.28 7.15 -4.39
N ASP A 197 -3.23 7.27 -5.33
CA ASP A 197 -3.91 8.53 -5.62
C ASP A 197 -4.64 9.08 -4.38
N TYR A 198 -5.35 8.23 -3.63
CA TYR A 198 -6.01 8.66 -2.39
C TYR A 198 -5.02 9.06 -1.30
N VAL A 199 -3.95 8.28 -1.11
CA VAL A 199 -2.90 8.58 -0.13
C VAL A 199 -2.24 9.93 -0.43
N THR A 200 -1.89 10.20 -1.69
CA THR A 200 -1.36 11.50 -2.09
C THR A 200 -2.37 12.61 -1.83
N LYS A 201 -3.63 12.45 -2.25
CA LYS A 201 -4.69 13.46 -2.06
C LYS A 201 -4.89 13.81 -0.58
N TYR A 202 -4.86 12.83 0.31
CA TYR A 202 -5.05 13.05 1.75
C TYR A 202 -3.83 13.73 2.39
N ASN A 203 -2.62 13.30 2.05
CA ASN A 203 -1.40 13.94 2.54
C ASN A 203 -1.25 15.40 2.07
N ASP A 204 -1.61 15.68 0.81
CA ASP A 204 -1.62 17.04 0.28
C ASP A 204 -2.63 17.91 1.04
N ARG A 205 -3.81 17.37 1.36
CA ARG A 205 -4.81 18.09 2.15
C ARG A 205 -4.34 18.37 3.58
N VAL A 206 -3.74 17.38 4.24
CA VAL A 206 -3.12 17.55 5.57
C VAL A 206 -2.09 18.69 5.53
N THR A 207 -1.21 18.68 4.53
CA THR A 207 -0.20 19.74 4.36
C THR A 207 -0.84 21.11 4.16
N ALA A 208 -1.93 21.20 3.39
CA ALA A 208 -2.67 22.43 3.18
C ALA A 208 -3.33 22.95 4.47
N ILE A 209 -3.88 22.07 5.30
CA ILE A 209 -4.45 22.41 6.61
C ILE A 209 -3.35 22.95 7.54
N GLU A 210 -2.23 22.24 7.67
CA GLU A 210 -1.12 22.65 8.54
C GLU A 210 -0.56 24.02 8.14
N LYS A 211 -0.45 24.29 6.84
CA LYS A 211 -0.05 25.60 6.33
C LYS A 211 -1.06 26.70 6.70
N ALA A 212 -2.36 26.43 6.56
CA ALA A 212 -3.40 27.40 6.90
C ALA A 212 -3.44 27.68 8.42
N GLU A 213 -3.25 26.65 9.26
CA GLU A 213 -3.14 26.78 10.71
C GLU A 213 -1.93 27.62 11.12
N GLU A 214 -0.77 27.40 10.48
CA GLU A 214 0.44 28.16 10.77
C GLU A 214 0.32 29.64 10.37
N GLU A 215 -0.26 29.93 9.21
CA GLU A 215 -0.52 31.30 8.76
C GLU A 215 -1.51 32.03 9.69
N ALA A 216 -2.55 31.34 10.16
CA ALA A 216 -3.50 31.89 11.13
C ALA A 216 -2.82 32.17 12.48
N ARG A 217 -1.97 31.25 12.97
CA ARG A 217 -1.20 31.42 14.21
C ARG A 217 -0.27 32.63 14.14
N LYS A 218 0.47 32.79 13.03
CA LYS A 218 1.38 33.95 12.83
C LYS A 218 0.62 35.28 12.84
N LYS A 219 -0.55 35.35 12.20
CA LYS A 219 -1.39 36.56 12.21
C LYS A 219 -1.91 36.89 13.62
N ALA A 220 -2.36 35.87 14.37
CA ALA A 220 -2.82 36.06 15.73
C ALA A 220 -1.69 36.50 16.68
N GLU A 221 -0.49 35.93 16.53
CA GLU A 221 0.69 36.31 17.31
C GLU A 221 1.14 37.74 17.01
N GLU A 222 1.16 38.15 15.74
CA GLU A 222 1.52 39.52 15.35
C GLU A 222 0.50 40.54 15.87
N GLU A 223 -0.79 40.24 15.81
CA GLU A 223 -1.84 41.11 16.36
C GLU A 223 -1.75 41.22 17.89
N ALA A 224 -1.49 40.11 18.59
CA ALA A 224 -1.31 40.09 20.03
C ALA A 224 -0.07 40.90 20.46
N LYS A 225 1.05 40.77 19.74
CA LYS A 225 2.28 41.52 20.01
C LYS A 225 2.08 43.04 19.80
N LYS A 226 1.38 43.44 18.73
CA LYS A 226 1.05 44.86 18.49
C LYS A 226 0.19 45.45 19.61
N LYS A 227 -0.84 44.72 20.06
CA LYS A 227 -1.69 45.16 21.19
C LYS A 227 -0.90 45.28 22.48
N ALA A 228 -0.01 44.34 22.77
CA ALA A 228 0.84 44.39 23.97
C ALA A 228 1.82 45.58 23.93
N GLU A 229 2.43 45.85 22.77
CA GLU A 229 3.34 46.98 22.59
C GLU A 229 2.60 48.34 22.71
N GLU A 230 1.40 48.45 22.14
CA GLU A 230 0.58 49.66 22.24
C GLU A 230 0.12 49.91 23.68
N GLU A 231 -0.30 48.87 24.41
CA GLU A 231 -0.67 49.01 25.83
C GLU A 231 0.53 49.39 26.71
N ALA A 232 1.69 48.78 26.47
CA ALA A 232 2.93 49.11 27.18
C ALA A 232 3.37 50.56 26.90
N LYS A 233 3.28 51.02 25.65
CA LYS A 233 3.60 52.40 25.29
C LYS A 233 2.63 53.39 25.93
N LYS A 234 1.33 53.09 25.96
CA LYS A 234 0.33 53.94 26.60
C LYS A 234 0.56 54.04 28.12
N LYS A 235 0.89 52.92 28.79
CA LYS A 235 1.27 52.94 30.22
C LYS A 235 2.54 53.75 30.48
N ALA A 236 3.55 53.64 29.62
CA ALA A 236 4.78 54.41 29.74
C ALA A 236 4.55 55.91 29.53
N GLU A 237 3.72 56.29 28.55
CA GLU A 237 3.33 57.70 28.33
C GLU A 237 2.53 58.26 29.52
N GLU A 238 1.61 57.47 30.09
CA GLU A 238 0.81 57.87 31.25
C GLU A 238 1.67 58.02 32.52
N GLU A 239 2.63 57.13 32.76
CA GLU A 239 3.59 57.26 33.87
C GLU A 239 4.53 58.46 33.69
N ALA A 240 5.03 58.70 32.47
CA ALA A 240 5.87 59.85 32.17
C ALA A 240 5.11 61.19 32.36
N ALA A 241 3.85 61.26 31.91
CA ALA A 241 3.00 62.42 32.13
C ALA A 241 2.70 62.65 33.63
N ALA A 242 2.47 61.59 34.40
CA ALA A 242 2.26 61.67 35.83
C ALA A 242 3.51 62.19 36.58
N LYS A 243 4.71 61.68 36.22
CA LYS A 243 5.99 62.18 36.79
C LYS A 243 6.23 63.65 36.45
N ALA A 244 6.00 64.06 35.20
CA ALA A 244 6.18 65.45 34.79
C ALA A 244 5.23 66.42 35.53
N ALA A 245 3.96 66.02 35.72
CA ALA A 245 3.00 66.80 36.50
C ALA A 245 3.39 66.90 37.99
N GLN A 246 3.96 65.84 38.56
CA GLN A 246 4.46 65.84 39.93
C GLN A 246 5.67 66.76 40.11
N GLU A 247 6.65 66.72 39.20
CA GLU A 247 7.81 67.63 39.23
C GLU A 247 7.40 69.11 39.08
N GLU A 248 6.43 69.45 38.22
CA GLU A 248 5.97 70.83 38.09
C GLU A 248 5.27 71.32 39.37
N ALA A 249 4.49 70.45 40.02
CA ALA A 249 3.84 70.76 41.29
C ALA A 249 4.86 70.98 42.42
N GLU A 250 5.89 70.13 42.51
CA GLU A 250 6.99 70.33 43.48
C GLU A 250 7.78 71.61 43.20
N ARG A 251 8.03 71.95 41.93
CA ARG A 251 8.73 73.20 41.58
C ARG A 251 7.93 74.43 41.99
N LYS A 252 6.61 74.46 41.75
CA LYS A 252 5.73 75.57 42.19
C LYS A 252 5.69 75.69 43.71
N ALA A 253 5.63 74.57 44.43
CA ALA A 253 5.66 74.58 45.89
C ALA A 253 7.02 75.08 46.45
N ALA A 254 8.13 74.72 45.81
CA ALA A 254 9.46 75.21 46.20
C ALA A 254 9.65 76.71 45.90
N GLU A 255 9.07 77.22 44.81
CA GLU A 255 9.11 78.63 44.43
C GLU A 255 8.28 79.51 45.37
N GLU A 256 7.07 79.07 45.76
CA GLU A 256 6.27 79.76 46.80
C GLU A 256 6.96 79.75 48.17
N ALA A 257 7.66 78.67 48.53
CA ALA A 257 8.43 78.60 49.76
C ALA A 257 9.66 79.55 49.73
N ALA A 258 10.26 79.78 48.57
CA ALA A 258 11.37 80.71 48.39
C ALA A 258 10.91 82.18 48.42
N GLU A 259 9.73 82.52 47.88
CA GLU A 259 9.19 83.89 47.96
C GLU A 259 8.83 84.30 49.39
N GLN A 260 8.36 83.36 50.24
CA GLN A 260 8.16 83.62 51.68
C GLN A 260 9.46 83.76 52.49
N SER A 261 10.62 83.42 51.90
CA SER A 261 11.94 83.60 52.53
C SER A 261 12.62 84.92 52.14
N SER A 262 12.01 85.77 51.30
CA SER A 262 12.58 87.06 50.88
C SER A 262 12.34 88.16 51.93
N GLY A 263 12.89 87.96 53.12
CA GLY A 263 12.85 88.91 54.21
C GLY A 263 14.07 88.80 55.11
N SER A 264 15.30 88.97 54.59
CA SER A 264 16.43 89.65 55.27
C SER A 264 17.77 89.56 54.51
N SER A 265 18.31 90.75 54.17
CA SER A 265 19.73 91.22 54.17
C SER A 265 20.88 90.20 54.03
N SER A 266 21.79 90.30 53.05
CA SER A 266 22.91 91.27 52.86
C SER A 266 24.28 90.69 53.24
N SER A 267 25.25 90.80 52.30
CA SER A 267 26.74 90.86 52.48
C SER A 267 27.46 89.62 53.05
N GLY A 268 28.63 89.15 52.63
CA GLY A 268 29.69 89.58 51.71
C GLY A 268 30.99 88.80 52.04
N SER A 269 31.98 88.86 51.14
CA SER A 269 33.44 88.67 51.38
C SER A 269 34.07 87.25 51.47
N SER A 270 34.65 86.83 50.33
CA SER A 270 36.09 86.60 50.01
C SER A 270 37.14 85.90 50.92
N TYR A 271 37.95 85.07 50.22
CA TYR A 271 39.39 84.74 50.31
C TYR A 271 39.95 83.57 51.16
N TYR A 272 40.94 82.90 50.52
CA TYR A 272 41.95 81.90 50.93
C TYR A 272 41.48 80.46 51.22
N ASP A 273 42.24 79.37 51.05
CA ASP A 273 43.46 78.97 50.32
C ASP A 273 43.80 77.55 50.83
N ASP A 274 44.41 76.76 49.96
CA ASP A 274 45.30 75.61 50.21
C ASP A 274 44.91 74.31 50.96
N SER A 275 45.37 73.22 50.32
CA SER A 275 45.99 72.00 50.85
C SER A 275 45.16 70.77 51.30
N ASN A 276 45.33 69.69 50.50
CA ASN A 276 45.74 68.29 50.83
C ASN A 276 44.92 67.47 51.87
N ASP A 277 44.62 66.16 51.75
CA ASP A 277 45.47 65.05 51.28
C ASP A 277 44.75 63.67 51.20
N TYR A 278 45.30 62.77 50.36
CA TYR A 278 45.25 61.28 50.24
C TYR A 278 43.92 60.49 50.26
N SER A 279 43.71 59.41 49.46
CA SER A 279 44.57 58.57 48.58
C SER A 279 43.68 57.83 47.55
N TYR A 280 44.04 57.79 46.26
CA TYR A 280 44.70 56.66 45.55
C TYR A 280 44.07 55.28 45.86
N SER A 281 43.68 54.42 44.91
CA SER A 281 44.26 54.11 43.59
C SER A 281 43.20 53.30 42.84
N GLY A 282 42.87 53.55 41.59
CA GLY A 282 43.65 53.17 40.40
C GLY A 282 42.58 52.71 39.41
N GLY A 283 42.36 53.40 38.29
CA GLY A 283 43.30 53.38 37.17
C GLY A 283 43.08 52.06 36.44
N SER A 284 42.73 52.01 35.17
CA SER A 284 42.70 53.04 34.16
C SER A 284 41.99 52.40 32.97
N SER A 285 41.11 53.16 32.32
CA SER A 285 41.36 53.70 30.99
C SER A 285 41.05 52.70 29.88
N SER A 286 40.00 52.97 29.10
CA SER A 286 40.04 53.94 27.98
C SER A 286 40.15 53.09 26.72
N SER A 287 39.39 53.27 25.67
CA SER A 287 38.46 54.33 25.30
C SER A 287 38.13 54.03 23.85
N ASP A 288 36.90 54.35 23.44
CA ASP A 288 36.62 55.17 22.27
C ASP A 288 37.26 54.75 20.93
N TYR A 289 36.54 54.63 19.82
CA TYR A 289 35.32 55.32 19.45
C TYR A 289 34.91 54.78 18.08
N SER A 290 33.60 54.84 17.83
CA SER A 290 32.99 55.22 16.56
C SER A 290 33.06 54.34 15.33
N GLY A 291 31.93 54.35 14.61
CA GLY A 291 31.91 54.25 13.16
C GLY A 291 30.87 53.27 12.67
N GLY A 292 29.64 53.76 12.44
CA GLY A 292 28.54 52.94 11.95
C GLY A 292 28.59 52.63 10.45
N SER A 293 27.66 51.73 10.11
CA SER A 293 26.95 51.56 8.83
C SER A 293 27.76 51.08 7.61
N SER A 294 27.43 49.87 7.13
CA SER A 294 26.63 49.68 5.90
C SER A 294 26.60 48.20 5.46
N TYR A 295 25.39 47.79 5.05
CA TYR A 295 25.02 46.67 4.17
C TYR A 295 26.12 46.09 3.25
N ASP A 296 26.14 44.77 3.04
CA ASP A 296 25.79 44.15 1.75
C ASP A 296 25.75 42.62 1.81
N SER A 297 25.13 42.05 0.79
CA SER A 297 24.61 40.70 0.67
C SER A 297 25.61 39.68 0.11
N SER A 298 25.27 38.39 0.29
CA SER A 298 25.53 37.26 -0.63
C SER A 298 26.97 36.94 -1.07
N SER A 299 27.40 35.71 -0.80
CA SER A 299 27.54 34.63 -1.81
C SER A 299 28.64 33.61 -1.46
N GLY A 300 28.36 32.33 -1.74
CA GLY A 300 29.30 31.50 -2.49
C GLY A 300 30.25 30.57 -1.71
N ASN A 301 29.79 29.33 -1.57
CA ASN A 301 30.49 28.06 -1.87
C ASN A 301 31.80 27.67 -1.15
N ASP A 302 31.66 26.56 -0.41
CA ASP A 302 32.30 25.25 -0.58
C ASP A 302 33.84 25.00 -0.53
N TYR A 303 34.10 23.87 0.16
CA TYR A 303 35.19 22.90 0.06
C TYR A 303 36.44 23.04 0.95
N ASN A 304 36.41 22.18 1.98
CA ASN A 304 37.33 21.05 2.20
C ASN A 304 38.64 21.32 2.97
N GLY A 305 38.90 20.44 3.95
CA GLY A 305 40.27 20.15 4.39
C GLY A 305 40.45 19.80 5.86
N GLY A 306 40.30 18.51 6.18
CA GLY A 306 41.32 17.75 6.91
C GLY A 306 41.70 18.16 8.35
N SER A 307 41.21 17.36 9.29
CA SER A 307 41.89 16.76 10.46
C SER A 307 43.12 17.45 11.06
N SER A 308 43.02 17.79 12.36
CA SER A 308 44.13 17.56 13.29
C SER A 308 43.60 17.07 14.65
N SER A 309 44.25 16.02 15.11
CA SER A 309 43.96 15.19 16.28
C SER A 309 44.38 15.83 17.59
N SER A 310 43.60 15.65 18.66
CA SER A 310 44.06 15.66 20.06
C SER A 310 43.10 14.85 20.96
N GLY A 311 43.44 13.57 21.14
CA GLY A 311 43.25 12.72 22.33
C GLY A 311 41.95 12.74 23.14
N GLY A 312 41.23 11.62 23.15
CA GLY A 312 40.29 11.29 24.22
C GLY A 312 39.44 10.04 23.97
N SER A 313 39.94 8.88 24.39
CA SER A 313 39.27 7.58 24.65
C SER A 313 38.09 7.11 23.78
N TYR A 314 38.41 6.09 22.98
CA TYR A 314 37.54 5.26 22.16
C TYR A 314 36.80 4.24 23.05
N TYR A 315 35.47 4.39 23.21
CA TYR A 315 34.56 3.26 23.43
C TYR A 315 33.55 3.30 22.27
N GLY A 316 33.56 2.25 21.47
CA GLY A 316 32.88 2.20 20.18
C GLY A 316 31.38 1.97 20.29
N SER A 317 30.62 2.77 19.53
CA SER A 317 29.81 2.27 18.41
C SER A 317 29.54 3.45 17.50
N SER A 318 29.69 3.24 16.19
CA SER A 318 29.68 4.28 15.14
C SER A 318 28.32 4.94 14.90
N ASP A 319 27.33 4.71 15.77
CA ASP A 319 25.91 4.93 15.50
C ASP A 319 25.27 5.95 16.45
N ASN A 320 26.04 6.49 17.39
CA ASN A 320 25.54 7.44 18.37
C ASN A 320 25.48 8.87 17.78
N ILE A 321 24.33 9.53 17.92
CA ILE A 321 24.05 10.88 17.46
C ILE A 321 24.22 11.85 18.63
N ASN A 322 25.09 12.85 18.48
CA ASN A 322 25.22 13.93 19.46
C ASN A 322 24.01 14.88 19.37
N PHE A 323 23.49 15.30 20.51
CA PHE A 323 22.38 16.26 20.61
C PHE A 323 22.60 17.29 21.72
N TRP A 324 21.84 18.37 21.65
CA TRP A 324 21.87 19.44 22.65
C TRP A 324 20.57 19.43 23.45
N GLN A 325 20.68 19.37 24.77
CA GLN A 325 19.56 19.56 25.70
C GLN A 325 19.62 20.97 26.26
N GLU A 326 18.47 21.65 26.32
CA GLU A 326 18.36 22.97 26.94
C GLU A 326 17.58 22.83 28.26
N ASP A 327 18.20 23.21 29.37
CA ASP A 327 17.55 23.15 30.69
C ASP A 327 16.52 24.30 30.85
N SER A 328 15.73 24.27 31.93
CA SER A 328 14.73 25.31 32.23
C SER A 328 15.31 26.71 32.47
N ASN A 329 16.65 26.83 32.56
CA ASN A 329 17.37 28.08 32.72
C ASN A 329 18.04 28.54 31.39
N GLY A 330 17.84 27.81 30.29
CA GLY A 330 18.42 28.11 28.97
C GLY A 330 19.87 27.65 28.79
N ASN A 331 20.40 26.84 29.69
CA ASN A 331 21.75 26.29 29.54
C ASN A 331 21.72 25.09 28.61
N ARG A 332 22.64 25.06 27.63
CA ARG A 332 22.78 23.96 26.69
C ARG A 332 23.83 22.96 27.17
N THR A 333 23.44 21.70 27.28
CA THR A 333 24.33 20.58 27.58
C THR A 333 24.42 19.64 26.38
N GLU A 334 25.62 19.15 26.09
CA GLU A 334 25.85 18.16 25.04
C GLU A 334 25.53 16.77 25.61
N GLY A 335 24.84 15.95 24.82
CA GLY A 335 24.57 14.56 25.13
C GLY A 335 24.69 13.69 23.90
N SER A 336 24.59 12.38 24.07
CA SER A 336 24.68 11.41 23.00
C SER A 336 23.52 10.41 23.09
N TYR A 337 22.94 10.04 21.95
CA TYR A 337 21.82 9.13 21.83
C TYR A 337 22.05 8.04 20.77
N ASN A 338 21.76 6.77 21.11
CA ASN A 338 21.78 5.67 20.16
C ASN A 338 20.38 5.41 19.57
N PRO A 339 20.14 5.73 18.28
CA PRO A 339 18.85 5.53 17.62
C PRO A 339 18.45 4.07 17.46
N SER A 340 19.39 3.12 17.52
CA SER A 340 19.09 1.69 17.39
C SER A 340 18.62 1.06 18.69
N THR A 341 19.08 1.56 19.84
CA THR A 341 18.73 0.99 21.15
C THR A 341 17.80 1.87 21.96
N GLY A 342 17.74 3.18 21.68
CA GLY A 342 17.01 4.13 22.51
C GLY A 342 17.84 4.71 23.66
N ASP A 343 19.08 4.28 23.85
CA ASP A 343 19.88 4.67 25.01
C ASP A 343 20.47 6.08 24.88
N SER A 344 20.49 6.84 25.98
CA SER A 344 21.07 8.17 26.08
C SER A 344 22.17 8.29 27.15
N TRP A 345 23.12 9.19 26.90
CA TRP A 345 24.22 9.50 27.82
C TRP A 345 24.49 11.01 27.89
N ASP A 346 24.94 11.47 29.06
CA ASP A 346 25.35 12.85 29.32
C ASP A 346 26.71 13.21 28.67
N SER A 347 27.10 14.49 28.76
CA SER A 347 28.39 14.99 28.26
C SER A 347 29.62 14.36 28.90
N ASN A 348 29.46 13.68 30.05
CA ASN A 348 30.52 12.98 30.76
C ASN A 348 30.51 11.46 30.47
N GLY A 349 29.58 10.98 29.64
CA GLY A 349 29.40 9.57 29.30
C GLY A 349 28.63 8.74 30.34
N ASN A 350 27.93 9.39 31.28
CA ASN A 350 27.04 8.70 32.21
C ASN A 350 25.71 8.36 31.53
N TYR A 351 25.21 7.15 31.76
CA TYR A 351 23.94 6.69 31.20
C TYR A 351 22.76 7.46 31.82
N GLU A 352 21.92 8.08 30.98
CA GLU A 352 20.76 8.88 31.41
C GLU A 352 19.43 8.11 31.31
N GLY A 353 19.35 7.07 30.49
CA GLY A 353 18.17 6.22 30.35
C GLY A 353 17.90 5.80 28.91
N ASN A 354 16.71 5.24 28.67
CA ASN A 354 16.25 4.89 27.34
C ASN A 354 15.12 5.83 26.92
N VAL A 355 15.32 6.64 25.88
CA VAL A 355 14.33 7.62 25.41
C VAL A 355 13.09 6.95 24.80
N ASN A 356 13.16 5.68 24.39
CA ASN A 356 11.97 4.96 23.94
C ASN A 356 11.01 4.66 25.10
N ASP A 357 11.51 4.59 26.33
CA ASP A 357 10.64 4.38 27.51
C ASP A 357 9.82 5.65 27.83
N TRP A 358 10.27 6.83 27.40
CA TRP A 358 9.55 8.11 27.58
C TRP A 358 8.52 8.40 26.49
N LEU A 359 8.40 7.54 25.46
CA LEU A 359 7.38 7.65 24.42
C LEU A 359 6.06 6.94 24.78
N TRP A 360 6.01 6.25 25.93
CA TRP A 360 4.87 5.42 26.36
C TRP A 360 4.26 5.80 27.72
N ASP A 361 4.75 6.87 28.36
CA ASP A 361 4.14 7.53 29.54
C ASP A 361 3.62 8.91 29.12
#